data_AF-A0A4Y6D3K3-F1
#
_entry.id   AF-A0A4Y6D3K3-F1
#
_cell.length_a   1.000
_cell.length_b   1.000
_cell.length_c   1.000
_cell.angle_alpha   90.00
_cell.angle_beta   90.00
_cell.angle_gamma   90.00
#
_symmetry.space_group_name_H-M   'P 1'
#
loop_
_entity.id
_entity.type
_entity.pdbx_description
1 polymer ?
#
loop_
_entity_poly.entity_id
_entity_poly.type
_entity_poly.pdbx_seq_one_letter_code
_entity_poly.pdbx_strand_id
1 'polypeptide(L)'
;MERGITPFPEEDVMAEGQWGNCKGCRYFANQTPQSAGETHRCMQPELAEFELEVSGESGCNAYEARTGVATPAYEEPSPSLH
;
A
#
# COMPACT_ATOMS: atom_id res chain seq x y z
N MET A 1 19.73 6.49 40.92
CA MET A 1 18.82 7.16 39.97
C MET A 1 19.11 6.65 38.57
N GLU A 2 18.56 5.50 38.21
CA GLU A 2 18.63 5.03 36.83
C GLU A 2 17.46 5.68 36.08
N ARG A 3 17.82 6.64 35.23
CA ARG A 3 16.87 7.41 34.43
C ARG A 3 16.18 6.45 33.48
N GLY A 4 14.87 6.32 33.65
CA GLY A 4 14.02 5.51 32.80
C GLY A 4 14.28 5.81 31.34
N ILE A 5 14.68 4.78 30.62
CA ILE A 5 14.54 4.73 29.17
C ILE A 5 13.04 4.73 28.94
N THR A 6 12.46 5.91 28.71
CA THR A 6 11.19 6.00 28.02
C THR A 6 11.37 5.22 26.72
N PRO A 7 10.61 4.16 26.42
CA PRO A 7 10.57 3.68 25.05
C PRO A 7 10.15 4.90 24.22
N PHE A 8 11.00 5.29 23.29
CA PHE A 8 10.63 6.25 22.26
C PHE A 8 9.32 5.74 21.64
N PRO A 9 8.35 6.63 21.34
CA PRO A 9 7.08 6.19 20.77
C PRO A 9 7.37 5.28 19.58
N GLU A 10 6.86 4.06 19.64
CA GLU A 10 6.92 3.03 18.61
C GLU A 10 6.07 3.41 17.38
N GLU A 11 6.02 4.68 17.00
CA GLU A 11 5.01 5.22 16.09
C GLU A 11 5.64 5.93 14.89
N ASP A 12 6.60 5.28 14.23
CA ASP A 12 6.62 5.32 12.77
C ASP A 12 5.96 4.02 12.29
N VAL A 13 4.69 3.85 12.67
CA VAL A 13 3.82 2.92 11.98
C VAL A 13 3.64 3.53 10.60
N MET A 14 4.59 3.23 9.69
CA MET A 14 4.37 3.39 8.26
C MET A 14 2.97 2.84 8.02
N ALA A 15 2.06 3.74 7.63
CA ALA A 15 0.61 3.58 7.70
C ALA A 15 0.16 2.11 7.78
N GLU A 16 -0.63 1.74 8.79
CA GLU A 16 -1.27 0.42 8.97
C GLU A 16 -2.15 -0.03 7.78
N GLY A 17 -2.09 0.67 6.65
CA GLY A 17 -2.69 0.25 5.41
C GLY A 17 -2.01 -1.00 4.87
N GLN A 18 -2.81 -1.81 4.21
CA GLN A 18 -2.32 -2.97 3.49
C GLN A 18 -1.41 -2.48 2.36
N TRP A 19 -0.22 -3.09 2.20
CA TRP A 19 0.60 -2.85 1.01
C TRP A 19 0.01 -3.57 -0.20
N GLY A 20 0.01 -2.92 -1.36
CA GLY A 20 -0.42 -3.57 -2.59
C GLY A 20 -0.31 -2.69 -3.83
N ASN A 21 -0.48 -3.32 -4.99
CA ASN A 21 -0.30 -2.68 -6.30
C ASN A 21 -1.50 -1.81 -6.69
N CYS A 22 -1.23 -0.64 -7.26
CA CYS A 22 -2.25 0.30 -7.72
C CYS A 22 -3.26 -0.34 -8.68
N LYS A 23 -2.86 -1.28 -9.56
CA LYS A 23 -3.80 -1.98 -10.47
C LYS A 23 -4.99 -2.66 -9.78
N GLY A 24 -4.81 -3.11 -8.53
CA GLY A 24 -5.84 -3.79 -7.75
C GLY A 24 -6.49 -2.88 -6.70
N CYS A 25 -6.06 -1.62 -6.65
CA CYS A 25 -6.49 -0.66 -5.64
C CYS A 25 -7.84 -0.06 -6.05
N ARG A 26 -8.75 0.10 -5.09
CA ARG A 26 -10.03 0.79 -5.30
C ARG A 26 -9.85 2.23 -5.79
N TYR A 27 -8.74 2.87 -5.42
CA TYR A 27 -8.43 4.27 -5.73
C TYR A 27 -7.78 4.50 -7.09
N PHE A 28 -7.44 3.45 -7.83
CA PHE A 28 -6.85 3.60 -9.16
C PHE A 28 -7.91 4.10 -10.15
N ALA A 29 -7.64 5.20 -10.85
CA ALA A 29 -8.61 5.83 -11.74
C ALA A 29 -9.08 4.88 -12.86
N ASN A 30 -8.21 3.98 -13.33
CA ASN A 30 -8.58 2.93 -14.25
C ASN A 30 -8.94 1.65 -13.50
N GLN A 31 -10.19 1.23 -13.60
CA GLN A 31 -10.70 0.04 -12.90
C GLN A 31 -10.47 -1.26 -13.68
N THR A 32 -10.08 -1.16 -14.95
CA THR A 32 -9.83 -2.27 -15.87
C THR A 32 -8.53 -1.99 -16.64
N PRO A 33 -7.37 -1.94 -15.97
CA PRO A 33 -6.10 -1.82 -16.65
C PRO A 33 -5.92 -2.99 -17.62
N GLN A 34 -5.65 -2.67 -18.88
CA GLN A 34 -5.35 -3.65 -19.92
C GLN A 34 -3.88 -4.10 -19.86
N SER A 35 -3.01 -3.27 -19.27
CA SER A 35 -1.58 -3.55 -19.11
C SER A 35 -1.07 -3.02 -17.76
N ALA A 36 -0.11 -3.74 -17.18
CA ALA A 36 0.47 -3.40 -15.88
C ALA A 36 1.28 -2.09 -15.92
N GLY A 37 1.85 -1.76 -17.08
CA GLY A 37 2.60 -0.53 -17.32
C GLY A 37 1.74 0.70 -17.63
N GLU A 38 0.42 0.62 -17.59
CA GLU A 38 -0.42 1.80 -17.76
C GLU A 38 -0.33 2.70 -16.54
N THR A 39 -0.07 3.98 -16.78
CA THR A 39 -0.05 5.02 -15.75
C THR A 39 -1.41 5.69 -15.69
N HIS A 40 -2.01 5.71 -14.50
CA HIS A 40 -3.26 6.41 -14.26
C HIS A 40 -3.23 7.14 -12.93
N ARG A 41 -4.16 8.08 -12.77
CA ARG A 41 -4.25 8.90 -11.58
C ARG A 41 -4.65 8.08 -10.34
N CYS A 42 -3.99 8.32 -9.22
CA CYS A 42 -4.42 7.87 -7.91
C CYS A 42 -5.50 8.82 -7.38
N MET A 43 -6.65 8.28 -6.97
CA MET A 43 -7.79 9.04 -6.43
C MET A 43 -7.94 8.85 -4.91
N GLN A 44 -6.88 8.43 -4.23
CA GLN A 44 -6.87 8.32 -2.76
C GLN A 44 -7.03 9.73 -2.18
N PRO A 45 -7.93 9.97 -1.21
CA PRO A 45 -8.37 11.32 -0.85
C PRO A 45 -7.25 12.27 -0.41
N GLU A 46 -6.20 11.76 0.23
CA GLU A 46 -5.04 12.56 0.65
C GLU A 46 -4.07 12.85 -0.51
N LEU A 47 -4.04 11.98 -1.53
CA LEU A 47 -3.17 12.11 -2.70
C LEU A 47 -3.89 12.71 -3.93
N ALA A 48 -5.21 12.77 -3.91
CA ALA A 48 -6.05 13.22 -5.02
C ALA A 48 -5.83 14.71 -5.34
N GLU A 49 -5.44 15.51 -4.35
CA GLU A 49 -5.09 16.93 -4.54
C GLU A 49 -3.82 17.11 -5.39
N PHE A 50 -2.91 16.14 -5.35
CA PHE A 50 -1.64 16.18 -6.07
C PHE A 50 -1.75 15.58 -7.48
N GLU A 51 -2.92 15.02 -7.82
CA GLU A 51 -3.20 14.40 -9.13
C GLU A 51 -2.13 13.39 -9.57
N LEU A 52 -1.57 12.62 -8.62
CA LEU A 52 -0.44 11.73 -8.87
C LEU A 52 -0.77 10.67 -9.91
N GLU A 53 0.05 10.57 -10.95
CA GLU A 53 0.01 9.49 -11.93
C GLU A 53 0.91 8.34 -11.48
N VAL A 54 0.31 7.17 -11.27
CA VAL A 54 1.00 5.96 -10.82
C VAL A 54 0.79 4.83 -11.82
N SER A 55 1.80 3.98 -12.01
CA SER A 55 1.66 2.79 -12.84
C SER A 55 0.87 1.71 -12.09
N GLY A 56 0.16 0.84 -12.82
CA GLY A 56 -0.55 -0.29 -12.21
C GLY A 56 0.37 -1.21 -11.38
N GLU A 57 1.66 -1.26 -11.71
CA GLU A 57 2.70 -1.99 -10.98
C GLU A 57 3.21 -1.29 -9.72
N SER A 58 2.96 0.01 -9.57
CA SER A 58 3.37 0.77 -8.39
C SER A 58 2.70 0.22 -7.13
N GLY A 59 3.48 0.02 -6.07
CA GLY A 59 2.97 -0.37 -4.76
C GLY A 59 2.75 0.86 -3.88
N CYS A 60 1.65 0.88 -3.13
CA CYS A 60 1.42 1.89 -2.10
C CYS A 60 1.08 1.23 -0.76
N ASN A 61 1.43 1.92 0.34
CA ASN A 61 1.09 1.50 1.71
C ASN A 61 -0.37 1.81 2.07
N ALA A 62 -1.04 2.66 1.29
CA ALA A 62 -2.47 2.97 1.44
C ALA A 62 -3.32 2.16 0.45
N TYR A 63 -2.93 0.91 0.18
CA TYR A 63 -3.66 0.08 -0.77
C TYR A 63 -4.94 -0.45 -0.14
N GLU A 64 -6.05 -0.24 -0.82
CA GLU A 64 -7.33 -0.85 -0.49
C GLU A 64 -7.78 -1.76 -1.63
N ALA A 65 -7.86 -3.05 -1.32
CA ALA A 65 -8.36 -4.03 -2.27
C ALA A 65 -9.78 -3.67 -2.71
N ARG A 66 -10.02 -3.72 -4.02
CA ARG A 66 -11.35 -3.55 -4.56
C ARG A 66 -12.22 -4.72 -4.08
N THR A 67 -13.35 -4.41 -3.42
CA THR A 67 -14.31 -5.41 -2.94
C THR A 67 -14.75 -6.30 -4.09
N GLY A 68 -14.20 -7.52 -4.16
CA GLY A 68 -14.41 -8.48 -5.24
C GLY A 68 -13.14 -9.12 -5.82
N VAL A 69 -11.95 -8.58 -5.53
CA VAL A 69 -10.66 -9.22 -5.84
C VAL A 69 -10.04 -9.67 -4.52
N ALA A 70 -10.13 -10.97 -4.25
CA ALA A 70 -9.36 -11.59 -3.18
C ALA A 70 -7.88 -11.34 -3.45
N THR A 71 -7.24 -10.50 -2.64
CA THR A 71 -5.79 -10.46 -2.59
C THR A 71 -5.30 -11.83 -2.09
N PRO A 72 -4.39 -12.52 -2.80
CA PRO A 72 -3.62 -13.55 -2.11
C PRO A 72 -2.91 -12.83 -0.97
N ALA A 73 -3.18 -13.27 0.26
CA ALA A 73 -2.38 -12.87 1.40
C ALA A 73 -0.92 -13.11 1.00
N TYR A 74 -0.12 -12.05 1.01
CA TYR A 74 1.33 -12.20 0.90
C TYR A 74 1.75 -13.06 2.08
N GLU A 75 1.96 -14.34 1.82
CA GLU A 75 2.54 -15.27 2.77
C GLU A 75 3.98 -14.78 2.95
N GLU A 76 4.28 -14.22 4.13
CA GLU A 76 5.65 -13.95 4.50
C GLU A 76 6.45 -15.24 4.30
N PRO A 77 7.58 -15.23 3.56
CA PRO A 77 8.42 -16.41 3.47
C PRO A 77 8.89 -16.72 4.89
N SER A 78 8.33 -17.81 5.45
CA SER A 78 8.69 -18.35 6.75
C SER A 78 10.22 -18.28 6.89
N PRO A 79 10.77 -17.64 7.94
CA PRO A 79 12.21 -17.54 8.08
C PRO A 79 12.76 -18.96 8.12
N SER A 80 13.51 -19.33 7.07
CA SER A 80 14.25 -20.58 7.02
C SER A 80 15.29 -20.53 8.13
N LEU A 81 14.93 -21.10 9.29
CA LEU A 81 15.87 -21.44 10.35
C LEU A 81 16.83 -22.48 9.78
N HIS A 82 18.09 -22.09 9.60
CA HIS A 82 19.20 -22.99 9.28
C HIS A 82 20.18 -23.01 10.46
#